data_AF-A0A7T4WBP8-F1
#
_entry.id   AF-A0A7T4WBP8-F1
#
_cell.length_a   1.000
_cell.length_b   1.000
_cell.length_c   1.000
_cell.angle_alpha   90.00
_cell.angle_beta   90.00
_cell.angle_gamma   90.00
#
_symmetry.space_group_name_H-M   'P 1'
#
loop_
_entity.id
_entity.type
_entity.pdbx_description
1 polymer ?
#
loop_
_entity_poly.entity_id
_entity_poly.type
_entity_poly.pdbx_seq_one_letter_code
_entity_poly.pdbx_strand_id
1 'polypeptide(L)'
;MSLAEELLEWAEEEIERGDAGHRERVALILAQLRELPDPESLPVGSTQRFLAQRRVDKLAEKAEGLGFETPGKRLKKEIGKQIAGHALGIEL
;
A
#
# COMPACT_ATOMS: atom_id res chain seq x y z
N MET A 1 1.07 3.40 -11.87
CA MET A 1 0.91 2.26 -10.96
C MET A 1 -0.23 2.61 -10.03
N SER A 2 -1.25 1.77 -9.99
CA SER A 2 -2.39 1.96 -9.09
C SER A 2 -2.03 1.49 -7.67
N LEU A 3 -2.80 1.93 -6.66
CA LEU A 3 -2.60 1.46 -5.28
C LEU A 3 -2.75 -0.07 -5.16
N ALA A 4 -3.63 -0.67 -5.97
CA ALA A 4 -3.83 -2.11 -5.99
C ALA A 4 -2.59 -2.84 -6.53
N GLU A 5 -1.98 -2.32 -7.60
CA GLU A 5 -0.74 -2.85 -8.17
C GLU A 5 0.44 -2.74 -7.19
N GLU A 6 0.63 -1.57 -6.58
CA GLU A 6 1.71 -1.36 -5.59
C GLU A 6 1.58 -2.30 -4.38
N LEU A 7 0.34 -2.50 -3.91
CA LEU A 7 0.09 -3.38 -2.77
C LEU A 7 0.29 -4.85 -3.14
N LEU A 8 -0.02 -5.23 -4.39
CA LEU A 8 0.22 -6.59 -4.89
C LEU A 8 1.72 -6.87 -5.01
N GLU A 9 2.50 -5.96 -5.60
CA GLU A 9 3.95 -6.08 -5.72
C GLU A 9 4.62 -6.21 -4.34
N TRP A 10 4.25 -5.32 -3.40
CA TRP A 10 4.75 -5.40 -2.02
C TRP A 10 4.41 -6.72 -1.33
N ALA A 11 3.17 -7.21 -1.47
CA ALA A 11 2.74 -8.44 -0.83
C ALA A 11 3.47 -9.67 -1.40
N GLU A 12 3.77 -9.68 -2.70
CA GLU A 12 4.55 -10.73 -3.33
C GLU A 12 6.00 -10.74 -2.82
N GLU A 13 6.63 -9.57 -2.69
CA GLU A 13 7.98 -9.47 -2.11
C GLU A 13 8.04 -9.89 -0.63
N GLU A 14 7.06 -9.49 0.19
CA GLU A 14 7.05 -9.79 1.62
C GLU A 14 6.80 -11.28 1.92
N ILE A 15 6.10 -12.00 1.03
CA ILE A 15 5.96 -13.46 1.16
C ILE A 15 7.32 -14.15 1.03
N GLU A 16 8.22 -13.63 0.20
CA GLU A 16 9.56 -14.20 0.03
C GLU A 16 10.50 -13.84 1.18
N ARG A 17 10.36 -12.63 1.75
CA ARG A 17 11.30 -12.07 2.73
C ARG A 17 10.89 -12.24 4.21
N GLY A 18 9.60 -12.24 4.52
CA GLY A 18 9.10 -12.21 5.90
C GLY A 18 9.34 -13.49 6.71
N ASP A 19 9.08 -13.45 8.02
CA ASP A 19 9.01 -14.64 8.87
C ASP A 19 7.68 -15.41 8.66
N ALA A 20 7.56 -16.63 9.21
CA ALA A 20 6.39 -17.48 8.98
C ALA A 20 5.04 -16.82 9.35
N GLY A 21 5.00 -16.08 10.47
CA GLY A 21 3.77 -15.42 10.92
C GLY A 21 3.46 -14.13 10.16
N HIS A 22 4.50 -13.45 9.66
CA HIS A 22 4.37 -12.33 8.74
C HIS A 22 3.82 -12.81 7.39
N ARG A 23 4.41 -13.87 6.82
CA ARG A 23 4.01 -14.45 5.54
C ARG A 23 2.55 -14.88 5.52
N GLU A 24 2.07 -15.52 6.59
CA GLU A 24 0.65 -15.93 6.67
C GLU A 24 -0.29 -14.72 6.59
N ARG A 25 0.02 -13.65 7.33
CA ARG A 25 -0.77 -12.41 7.32
C ARG A 25 -0.76 -11.71 5.96
N VAL A 26 0.40 -11.67 5.30
CA VAL A 26 0.54 -11.10 3.96
C VAL A 26 -0.15 -11.96 2.90
N ALA A 27 -0.06 -13.29 3.00
CA ALA A 27 -0.73 -14.21 2.09
C ALA A 27 -2.24 -14.05 2.09
N LEU A 28 -2.85 -13.77 3.26
CA LEU A 28 -4.28 -13.45 3.36
C LEU A 28 -4.65 -12.15 2.64
N ILE A 29 -3.76 -11.16 2.62
CA ILE A 29 -3.95 -9.89 1.89
C ILE A 29 -3.81 -10.16 0.39
N LEU A 30 -2.77 -10.88 -0.03
CA LEU A 30 -2.54 -11.22 -1.44
C LEU A 30 -3.69 -12.03 -2.04
N ALA A 31 -4.21 -13.02 -1.30
CA ALA A 31 -5.35 -13.81 -1.74
C ALA A 31 -6.59 -12.92 -1.98
N GLN A 32 -6.87 -12.00 -1.06
CA GLN A 32 -7.98 -11.05 -1.23
C GLN A 32 -7.76 -10.11 -2.41
N LEU A 33 -6.54 -9.63 -2.65
CA LEU A 33 -6.25 -8.76 -3.80
C LEU A 33 -6.52 -9.45 -5.14
N ARG A 34 -6.14 -10.73 -5.25
CA ARG A 34 -6.33 -11.52 -6.49
C ARG A 34 -7.80 -11.80 -6.81
N GLU A 35 -8.67 -11.79 -5.81
CA GLU A 35 -10.12 -11.98 -5.99
C GLU A 35 -10.86 -10.67 -6.30
N LEU A 36 -10.24 -9.51 -6.09
CA LEU A 36 -10.86 -8.22 -6.33
C LEU A 36 -10.65 -7.76 -7.78
N PRO A 37 -11.69 -7.24 -8.44
CA PRO A 37 -11.48 -6.57 -9.72
C PRO A 37 -10.67 -5.30 -9.47
N ASP A 38 -9.70 -5.04 -10.35
CA ASP A 38 -8.95 -3.80 -10.34
C ASP A 38 -9.92 -2.60 -10.46
N PRO A 39 -9.94 -1.66 -9.49
CA PRO A 39 -10.82 -0.50 -9.53
C PRO A 39 -10.65 0.33 -10.81
N GLU A 40 -9.46 0.40 -11.39
CA GLU A 40 -9.20 1.20 -12.58
C GLU A 40 -9.80 0.60 -13.86
N SER A 41 -9.97 -0.72 -13.89
CA SER A 41 -10.65 -1.45 -14.97
C SER A 41 -12.16 -1.22 -15.02
N LEU A 42 -12.76 -0.68 -13.94
CA LEU A 42 -14.20 -0.46 -13.83
C LEU A 42 -14.61 0.95 -14.30
N PRO A 43 -15.85 1.12 -14.79
CA PRO A 43 -16.33 2.43 -15.26
C PRO A 43 -16.24 3.50 -14.17
N VAL A 44 -15.73 4.68 -14.55
CA VAL A 44 -15.66 5.86 -13.68
C VAL A 44 -17.08 6.23 -13.22
N GLY A 45 -17.24 6.51 -11.92
CA GLY A 45 -18.54 6.86 -11.33
C GLY A 45 -19.47 5.66 -11.04
N SER A 46 -19.07 4.44 -11.39
CA SER A 46 -19.84 3.24 -11.01
C SER A 46 -19.70 2.93 -9.52
N THR A 47 -20.80 2.44 -8.92
CA THR A 47 -20.79 1.93 -7.55
C THR A 47 -19.80 0.77 -7.39
N GLN A 48 -19.63 -0.05 -8.43
CA GLN A 48 -18.66 -1.16 -8.43
C GLN A 48 -17.23 -0.66 -8.26
N ARG A 49 -16.83 0.38 -8.99
CA ARG A 49 -15.51 1.01 -8.85
C ARG A 49 -15.31 1.56 -7.43
N PHE A 50 -16.30 2.24 -6.88
CA PHE A 50 -16.23 2.75 -5.51
C PHE A 50 -16.06 1.62 -4.48
N LEU A 51 -16.81 0.52 -4.63
CA LEU A 51 -16.71 -0.62 -3.73
C LEU A 51 -15.36 -1.35 -3.86
N ALA A 52 -14.85 -1.52 -5.08
CA ALA A 52 -13.54 -2.10 -5.34
C ALA A 52 -12.44 -1.24 -4.70
N GLN A 53 -12.45 0.07 -4.95
CA GLN A 53 -11.49 1.01 -4.35
C GLN A 53 -11.52 0.93 -2.83
N ARG A 54 -12.71 0.99 -2.22
CA ARG A 54 -12.86 0.92 -0.76
C ARG A 54 -12.35 -0.39 -0.15
N ARG A 55 -12.39 -1.49 -0.90
CA ARG A 55 -11.82 -2.77 -0.46
C ARG A 55 -10.29 -2.74 -0.53
N VAL A 56 -9.73 -2.19 -1.61
CA VAL A 56 -8.28 -1.97 -1.75
C VAL A 56 -7.77 -1.07 -0.62
N ASP A 57 -8.45 0.05 -0.33
CA ASP A 57 -8.06 0.97 0.74
C ASP A 57 -8.00 0.26 2.11
N LYS A 58 -8.99 -0.58 2.43
CA LYS A 58 -9.00 -1.38 3.66
C LYS A 58 -7.86 -2.40 3.73
N LEU A 59 -7.48 -2.97 2.60
CA LEU A 59 -6.36 -3.90 2.53
C LEU A 59 -5.04 -3.17 2.71
N ALA A 60 -4.90 -1.99 2.10
CA ALA A 60 -3.75 -1.11 2.30
C ALA A 60 -3.62 -0.71 3.78
N GLU A 61 -4.69 -0.30 4.47
CA GLU A 61 -4.66 0.01 5.90
C GLU A 61 -4.16 -1.17 6.76
N LYS A 62 -4.59 -2.40 6.45
CA LYS A 62 -4.09 -3.61 7.13
C LYS A 62 -2.61 -3.84 6.85
N ALA A 63 -2.21 -3.68 5.59
CA ALA A 63 -0.84 -3.84 5.15
C ALA A 63 0.09 -2.79 5.78
N GLU A 64 -0.38 -1.57 6.02
CA GLU A 64 0.40 -0.53 6.70
C GLU A 64 0.80 -0.96 8.12
N GLY A 65 -0.08 -1.68 8.84
CA GLY A 65 0.25 -2.28 10.13
C GLY A 65 1.28 -3.42 10.05
N LEU A 66 1.56 -3.92 8.83
CA LEU A 66 2.56 -4.94 8.55
C LEU A 66 3.83 -4.35 7.92
N GLY A 67 3.90 -3.04 7.65
CA GLY A 67 5.09 -2.39 7.09
C GLY A 67 4.95 -1.93 5.64
N PHE A 68 3.76 -2.07 5.02
CA PHE A 68 3.50 -1.42 3.74
C PHE A 68 3.53 0.11 3.90
N GLU A 69 4.25 0.80 3.02
CA GLU A 69 4.28 2.26 2.99
C GLU A 69 3.63 2.79 1.72
N THR A 70 2.42 3.34 1.88
CA THR A 70 1.72 4.06 0.81
C THR A 70 2.59 5.24 0.31
N PRO A 71 2.52 5.59 -0.99
CA PRO A 71 3.27 6.71 -1.55
C PRO A 71 3.05 8.00 -0.77
N GLY A 72 1.82 8.24 -0.27
CA GLY A 72 1.50 9.39 0.56
C GLY A 72 2.25 9.41 1.90
N LYS A 73 2.50 8.25 2.52
CA LYS A 73 3.33 8.14 3.73
C LYS A 73 4.82 8.26 3.44
N ARG A 74 5.30 7.68 2.33
CA ARG A 74 6.68 7.89 1.85
C ARG A 74 6.95 9.38 1.61
N LEU A 75 6.08 10.05 0.86
CA LEU A 75 6.19 11.48 0.57
C LEU A 75 6.16 12.34 1.84
N LYS A 76 5.25 12.04 2.79
CA LYS A 76 5.23 12.75 4.09
C LYS A 76 6.51 12.54 4.90
N LYS A 77 7.08 11.33 4.89
CA LYS A 77 8.36 11.05 5.54
C LYS A 77 9.51 11.81 4.87
N GLU A 78 9.53 11.88 3.54
CA GLU A 78 10.57 12.63 2.80
C GLU A 78 10.48 14.13 3.06
N ILE A 79 9.27 14.71 2.98
CA ILE A 79 9.05 16.13 3.31
C ILE A 79 9.43 16.41 4.77
N GLY A 80 9.04 15.54 5.70
CA GLY A 80 9.41 15.66 7.12
C GLY A 80 10.93 15.63 7.34
N LYS A 81 11.66 14.77 6.62
CA LYS A 81 13.13 14.72 6.65
C LYS A 81 13.76 16.00 6.07
N GLN A 82 13.23 16.52 4.97
CA GLN A 82 13.70 17.78 4.37
C GLN A 82 13.48 18.96 5.32
N ILE A 83 12.31 19.06 5.96
CA ILE A 83 12.03 20.11 6.95
C ILE A 83 12.94 19.96 8.19
N ALA A 84 13.15 18.75 8.69
CA ALA A 84 14.02 18.50 9.84
C ALA A 84 15.50 18.79 9.52
N GLY A 85 15.97 18.44 8.32
CA GLY A 85 17.31 18.78 7.85
C GLY A 85 17.52 20.29 7.74
N HIS A 86 16.53 21.00 7.18
CA HIS A 86 16.55 22.46 7.08
C HIS A 86 16.54 23.15 8.45
N ALA A 87 15.73 22.66 9.40
CA ALA A 87 15.69 23.18 10.77
C ALA A 87 16.98 22.92 11.58
N LEU A 88 17.75 21.89 11.22
CA LEU A 88 19.04 21.56 11.83
C LEU A 88 20.24 22.21 11.11
N GLY A 89 20.01 23.04 10.08
CA GLY A 89 21.07 23.71 9.32
C GLY A 89 21.90 22.76 8.45
N ILE A 90 21.38 21.56 8.16
CA ILE A 90 22.01 20.59 7.27
C ILE A 90 21.33 20.76 5.92
N GLU A 91 22.01 21.43 4.98
CA GLU A 91 21.63 21.40 3.57
C GLU A 91 21.91 19.98 3.04
N LEU A 92 20.84 19.24 2.74
CA LEU A 92 20.88 17.99 1.98
C LEU A 92 20.44 18.28 0.54
#